data_AF-A0A222T1N5-F1
#
_entry.id   AF-A0A222T1N5-F1
#
_cell.length_a   1.000
_cell.length_b   1.000
_cell.length_c   1.000
_cell.angle_alpha   90.00
_cell.angle_beta   90.00
_cell.angle_gamma   90.00
#
_symmetry.space_group_name_H-M   'P 1'
#
loop_
_entity.id
_entity.type
_entity.pdbx_description
1 polymer ?
#
loop_
_entity_poly.entity_id
_entity_poly.type
_entity_poly.pdbx_seq_one_letter_code
_entity_poly.pdbx_strand_id
1 'polypeptide(L)' 'MLSINPTMLPRLDELEDDLVARRQHAIAQGWKGEVEGIELTLTFLRSKRAQVNRSQQLPPVDLGIPAIPHSRLAPE' A
#
# COMPACT_ATOMS: atom_id res chain seq x y z
N MET A 1 -7.21 -7.59 -7.53
CA MET A 1 -6.88 -6.58 -6.50
C MET A 1 -5.41 -6.20 -6.66
N LEU A 2 -5.06 -4.91 -6.68
CA LEU A 2 -3.70 -4.46 -6.98
C LEU A 2 -2.77 -4.65 -5.76
N SER A 3 -1.75 -5.51 -5.89
CA SER A 3 -0.70 -5.70 -4.87
C SER A 3 0.36 -4.60 -5.00
N ILE A 4 0.79 -4.03 -3.86
CA ILE A 4 1.86 -3.03 -3.82
C ILE A 4 3.21 -3.71 -3.69
N ASN A 5 4.23 -3.17 -4.36
CA ASN A 5 5.61 -3.65 -4.23
C ASN A 5 6.10 -3.42 -2.78
N PRO A 6 6.63 -4.44 -2.08
CA PRO A 6 7.09 -4.29 -0.71
C PRO A 6 8.14 -3.20 -0.48
N THR A 7 8.94 -2.84 -1.51
CA THR A 7 9.90 -1.73 -1.42
C THR A 7 9.24 -0.36 -1.25
N MET A 8 7.93 -0.26 -1.44
CA MET A 8 7.16 0.98 -1.29
C MET A 8 6.66 1.25 0.13
N LEU A 9 6.91 0.36 1.10
CA LEU A 9 6.49 0.58 2.49
C LEU A 9 6.91 1.96 3.06
N PRO A 10 8.17 2.42 2.89
CA PRO A 10 8.57 3.75 3.39
C PRO A 10 7.75 4.88 2.76
N ARG A 11 7.41 4.76 1.47
CA ARG A 11 6.59 5.76 0.77
C ARG A 11 5.15 5.78 1.26
N LEU A 12 4.62 4.63 1.70
CA LEU A 12 3.28 4.58 2.32
C LEU A 12 3.29 5.23 3.70
N ASP A 13 4.39 5.13 4.46
CA ASP A 13 4.54 5.80 5.76
C ASP A 13 4.56 7.32 5.59
N GLU A 14 5.37 7.83 4.65
CA GLU A 14 5.38 9.26 4.30
C GLU A 14 3.99 9.78 3.90
N LEU A 15 3.25 9.00 3.10
CA LEU A 15 1.91 9.38 2.67
C LEU A 15 0.89 9.34 3.82
N GLU A 16 1.05 8.44 4.80
CA GLU A 16 0.23 8.42 6.01
C GLU A 16 0.41 9.71 6.81
N ASP A 17 1.66 10.12 7.02
CA ASP A 17 2.01 11.33 7.77
C ASP A 17 1.44 12.59 7.08
N ASP A 18 1.61 12.70 5.75
CA ASP A 18 1.07 13.79 4.95
C ASP A 18 -0.47 13.88 5.04
N LEU A 19 -1.16 12.73 5.00
CA LEU A 19 -2.61 12.67 5.11
C LEU A 19 -3.08 13.04 6.52
N VAL A 20 -2.37 12.64 7.57
CA VAL A 20 -2.68 13.05 8.95
C VAL A 20 -2.52 14.57 9.11
N ALA A 21 -1.46 15.16 8.57
CA ALA A 21 -1.25 16.60 8.60
C ALA A 21 -2.36 17.36 7.86
N ARG A 22 -2.73 16.90 6.66
CA ARG A 22 -3.86 17.47 5.88
C ARG A 22 -5.18 17.36 6.60
N ARG A 23 -5.45 16.24 7.28
CA ARG A 23 -6.66 16.06 8.08
C ARG A 23 -6.74 17.10 9.20
N GLN A 24 -5.65 17.32 9.92
CA GLN A 24 -5.59 18.33 10.98
C GLN A 24 -5.88 19.73 10.43
N HIS A 25 -5.31 20.06 9.26
CA HIS A 25 -5.58 21.32 8.58
C HIS A 25 -7.06 21.44 8.17
N ALA A 26 -7.64 20.41 7.55
CA ALA A 26 -9.05 20.40 7.16
C ALA A 26 -10.00 20.55 8.36
N ILE A 27 -9.68 19.92 9.50
CA ILE A 27 -10.42 20.12 10.76
C ILE A 27 -10.35 21.58 11.22
N ALA A 28 -9.16 22.17 11.24
CA ALA A 28 -8.97 23.55 11.65
C ALA A 28 -9.70 24.55 10.73
N GLN A 29 -9.84 24.23 9.44
CA GLN A 29 -10.56 25.04 8.46
C GLN A 29 -12.07 24.73 8.41
N GLY A 30 -12.56 23.73 9.15
CA GLY A 30 -13.97 23.32 9.14
C GLY A 30 -14.41 22.63 7.84
N TRP A 31 -13.48 22.10 7.06
CA TRP A 31 -13.75 21.44 5.77
C TRP A 31 -14.23 20.00 5.97
N LYS A 32 -15.48 19.82 6.40
CA LYS A 32 -16.02 18.49 6.74
C LYS A 32 -15.90 17.45 5.62
N GLY A 33 -16.21 17.83 4.37
CA GLY A 33 -16.11 16.91 3.23
C GLY A 33 -14.67 16.44 2.96
N GLU A 34 -13.69 17.33 3.15
CA GLU A 34 -12.27 16.99 2.99
C GLU A 34 -11.82 16.04 4.11
N VAL A 35 -12.25 16.27 5.36
CA VAL A 35 -11.97 15.38 6.49
C VAL A 35 -12.49 13.97 6.21
N GLU A 36 -13.73 13.83 5.72
CA GLU A 36 -14.33 12.53 5.39
C GLU A 36 -13.56 11.81 4.28
N GLY A 37 -13.18 12.53 3.22
CA GLY A 37 -12.38 11.97 2.12
C GLY A 37 -10.99 11.51 2.56
N ILE A 38 -10.34 12.29 3.44
CA ILE A 38 -9.02 11.94 3.98
C ILE A 38 -9.10 10.72 4.89
N GLU A 39 -10.10 10.61 5.76
CA GLU A 39 -10.30 9.45 6.64
C GLU A 39 -10.53 8.16 5.85
N LEU A 40 -11.32 8.24 4.78
CA LEU A 40 -11.53 7.12 3.87
C LEU A 40 -10.21 6.69 3.20
N THR A 41 -9.43 7.67 2.73
CA THR A 41 -8.13 7.42 2.09
C THR A 41 -7.14 6.80 3.07
N LEU A 42 -7.07 7.30 4.32
CA LEU A 42 -6.26 6.74 5.40
C LEU A 42 -6.62 5.29 5.69
N THR A 43 -7.92 4.96 5.71
CA THR A 43 -8.40 3.58 5.90
C THR A 43 -7.87 2.66 4.80
N PHE A 44 -7.96 3.07 3.54
CA PHE A 44 -7.44 2.28 2.43
C PHE A 44 -5.91 2.15 2.45
N LEU A 45 -5.19 3.22 2.78
CA LEU A 45 -3.74 3.23 2.87
C LEU A 45 -3.25 2.25 3.96
N ARG A 46 -3.83 2.31 5.16
CA ARG A 46 -3.50 1.38 6.25
C ARG A 46 -3.80 -0.07 5.90
N SER A 47 -4.91 -0.33 5.21
CA SER A 47 -5.25 -1.67 4.72
C SER A 47 -4.19 -2.19 3.74
N LYS A 48 -3.73 -1.36 2.80
CA LYS A 48 -2.64 -1.72 1.87
C LYS A 48 -1.32 -1.97 2.59
N ARG A 49 -0.96 -1.13 3.55
CA ARG A 49 0.26 -1.31 4.36
C ARG A 49 0.23 -2.64 5.12
N ALA A 50 -0.90 -2.97 5.75
CA ALA A 50 -1.10 -4.24 6.43
C ALA A 50 -1.01 -5.44 5.47
N GLN A 51 -1.56 -5.31 4.25
CA GLN A 51 -1.44 -6.33 3.22
C GLN A 51 0.02 -6.58 2.82
N VAL A 52 0.79 -5.51 2.60
CA VAL A 52 2.21 -5.61 2.22
C VAL A 52 3.03 -6.25 3.34
N ASN A 53 2.87 -5.79 4.58
CA ASN A 53 3.52 -6.38 5.76
C ASN A 53 3.21 -7.88 5.88
N ARG A 54 1.94 -8.27 5.70
CA ARG A 54 1.53 -9.67 5.69
C ARG A 54 2.23 -10.46 4.58
N SER A 55 2.29 -9.92 3.35
CA SER A 55 2.95 -10.60 2.24
C SER A 55 4.46 -10.78 2.41
N GLN A 56 5.13 -9.91 3.17
CA GLN A 56 6.54 -10.07 3.51
C GLN A 56 6.79 -11.14 4.57
N GLN A 57 5.84 -11.35 5.49
CA GLN A 57 5.99 -12.30 6.59
C GLN A 57 5.60 -13.74 6.24
N LEU A 58 4.67 -13.93 5.29
CA LEU A 58 4.26 -15.28 4.89
C LEU A 58 5.13 -15.81 3.76
N PRO A 59 5.66 -17.05 3.87
CA PRO A 59 6.30 -17.70 2.75
C PRO A 59 5.26 -17.94 1.64
N PRO A 60 5.68 -17.95 0.37
CA PRO A 60 4.81 -18.34 -0.74
C PRO A 60 4.20 -19.72 -0.46
N VAL A 61 2.88 -19.82 -0.55
CA VAL A 61 2.19 -21.12 -0.48
C VAL A 61 2.33 -21.79 -1.83
N ASP A 62 2.85 -23.02 -1.84
CA ASP A 62 2.86 -23.85 -3.03
C ASP A 62 1.42 -24.30 -3.34
N LEU A 63 0.88 -23.80 -4.45
CA LEU A 63 -0.47 -24.11 -4.92
C LEU A 63 -0.49 -25.30 -5.89
N GLY A 64 0.65 -25.97 -6.13
CA GLY A 64 0.77 -27.02 -7.14
C GLY A 64 0.58 -26.51 -8.58
N ILE A 65 0.69 -25.19 -8.77
CA ILE A 65 0.55 -24.56 -10.09
C ILE A 65 1.89 -24.69 -10.82
N PRO A 66 1.92 -25.24 -12.04
CA PRO A 66 3.16 -25.38 -12.79
C PRO A 66 3.81 -24.00 -13.02
N ALA A 67 5.07 -23.88 -12.62
CA ALA A 67 5.83 -22.66 -12.83
C ALA A 67 6.03 -22.42 -14.33
N ILE A 68 5.63 -21.26 -14.84
CA ILE A 68 5.96 -20.86 -16.21
C ILE A 68 7.47 -20.57 -16.23
N PRO A 69 8.28 -21.31 -17.00
CA PRO A 69 9.71 -21.05 -17.08
C PRO A 69 9.93 -19.65 -17.64
N HIS A 70 10.59 -18.78 -16.87
CA HIS A 70 11.08 -17.52 -17.41
C HIS A 70 12.20 -17.86 -18.39
N SER A 71 11.93 -17.81 -19.70
CA SER A 71 12.98 -17.98 -20.71
C SER A 71 13.98 -16.83 -20.54
N ARG A 72 15.13 -17.14 -19.95
CA ARG A 72 16.26 -16.23 -19.84
C ARG A 72 16.89 -16.18 -21.23
N LEU A 73 16.54 -15.18 -22.03
CA LEU A 73 17.31 -14.84 -23.23
C LEU A 73 18.74 -14.52 -22.76
N ALA A 74 19.69 -15.41 -23.07
CA ALA A 74 21.10 -15.18 -22.83
C ALA A 74 21.58 -14.04 -23.76
N PRO A 75 22.40 -13.09 -23.26
CA PRO A 75 23.11 -12.19 -24.15
C PRO A 75 24.28 -12.95 -24.79
N GLU A 76 24.47 -12.75 -26.09
CA GLU A 76 25.63 -13.18 -26.88
C GLU A 76 26.84 -12.26 -26.65
#